data_AF-A0A0Q2M4W1-F1
#
_entry.id   AF-A0A0Q2M4W1-F1
#
_cell.length_a   1.000
_cell.length_b   1.000
_cell.length_c   1.000
_cell.angle_alpha   90.00
_cell.angle_beta   90.00
_cell.angle_gamma   90.00
#
_symmetry.space_group_name_H-M   'P 1'
#
loop_
_entity.id
_entity.type
_entity.pdbx_description
1 polymer ?
#
loop_
_entity_poly.entity_id
_entity_poly.type
_entity_poly.pdbx_seq_one_letter_code
_entity_poly.pdbx_strand_id
1 'polypeptide(L)'
;MKKAAAIIALLFLALVPVAGATTWNYENFIKQSIAWYYLYQSDEQKFNELYNLSAQMNVSNETLALAMELYSNASTEYSQAITYGIPQETQTFRWVVFSVHIRKAYLYISQAVELLEEALAPLENGTA
;
A
#
# COMPACT_ATOMS: atom_id res chain seq x y z
N MET A 1 -6.38 -39.55 41.98
CA MET A 1 -6.64 -38.09 42.07
C MET A 1 -5.79 -37.22 41.13
N LYS A 2 -4.60 -37.64 40.68
CA LYS A 2 -3.74 -36.82 39.79
C LYS A 2 -4.18 -36.73 38.32
N LYS A 3 -5.03 -37.67 37.84
CA LYS A 3 -5.51 -37.68 36.45
C LYS A 3 -6.78 -36.82 36.22
N ALA A 4 -7.52 -36.51 37.27
CA ALA A 4 -8.71 -35.64 37.18
C ALA A 4 -8.35 -34.15 37.11
N ALA A 5 -7.22 -33.74 37.73
CA ALA A 5 -6.74 -32.37 37.70
C ALA A 5 -6.24 -31.93 36.30
N ALA A 6 -5.70 -32.87 35.51
CA ALA A 6 -5.18 -32.58 34.18
C ALA A 6 -6.28 -32.27 33.15
N ILE A 7 -7.48 -32.84 33.31
CA ILE A 7 -8.61 -32.63 32.41
C ILE A 7 -9.26 -31.26 32.66
N ILE A 8 -9.31 -30.82 33.92
CA ILE A 8 -9.84 -29.50 34.28
C ILE A 8 -8.91 -28.38 33.78
N ALA A 9 -7.59 -28.55 33.87
CA ALA A 9 -6.62 -27.58 33.35
C ALA A 9 -6.68 -27.42 31.81
N LEU A 10 -7.02 -28.47 31.07
CA LEU A 10 -7.18 -28.44 29.62
C LEU A 10 -8.46 -27.70 29.17
N LEU A 11 -9.53 -27.72 29.97
CA LEU A 11 -10.76 -26.98 29.69
C LEU A 11 -10.63 -25.47 29.95
N PHE A 12 -9.74 -25.04 30.85
CA PHE A 12 -9.50 -23.61 31.10
C PHE A 12 -8.59 -22.93 30.05
N LEU A 13 -7.80 -23.69 29.28
CA LEU A 13 -7.02 -23.15 28.15
C LEU A 13 -7.89 -22.81 26.92
N ALA A 14 -9.10 -23.36 26.82
CA ALA A 14 -10.04 -23.06 25.73
C ALA A 14 -10.92 -21.82 26.00
N LEU A 15 -10.81 -21.23 27.19
CA LEU A 15 -11.60 -20.07 27.65
C LEU A 15 -10.72 -18.84 27.85
N VAL A 16 -9.59 -18.71 27.13
CA VAL A 16 -8.98 -17.39 26.97
C VAL A 16 -9.96 -16.59 26.13
N PRO A 17 -10.66 -15.58 26.67
CA PRO A 17 -11.41 -14.68 25.82
C PRO A 17 -10.39 -14.11 24.85
N VAL A 18 -10.56 -14.36 23.55
CA VAL A 18 -9.86 -13.62 22.51
C VAL A 18 -10.42 -12.19 22.59
N ALA A 19 -9.99 -11.47 23.63
CA ALA A 19 -10.31 -10.08 23.87
C ALA A 19 -9.60 -9.29 22.78
N GLY A 20 -10.27 -9.16 21.64
CA GLY A 20 -9.71 -8.56 20.45
C GLY A 20 -10.14 -9.19 19.13
N ALA A 21 -11.20 -10.01 19.07
CA ALA A 21 -11.85 -10.28 17.81
C ALA A 21 -12.55 -8.99 17.33
N THR A 22 -11.78 -8.05 16.77
CA THR A 22 -12.35 -6.96 15.99
C THR A 22 -13.10 -7.61 14.85
N THR A 23 -14.41 -7.39 14.78
CA THR A 23 -15.19 -7.86 13.66
C THR A 23 -14.61 -7.23 12.39
N TRP A 24 -14.06 -8.06 11.50
CA TRP A 24 -13.56 -7.57 10.22
C TRP A 24 -14.71 -6.89 9.49
N ASN A 25 -14.59 -5.57 9.33
CA ASN A 25 -15.60 -4.77 8.64
C ASN A 25 -15.27 -4.76 7.15
N TYR A 26 -15.94 -5.62 6.39
CA TYR A 26 -15.78 -5.73 4.94
C TYR A 26 -16.07 -4.40 4.23
N GLU A 27 -17.05 -3.61 4.69
CA GLU A 27 -17.35 -2.31 4.09
C GLU A 27 -16.20 -1.32 4.23
N ASN A 28 -15.59 -1.24 5.43
CA ASN A 28 -14.42 -0.39 5.67
C ASN A 28 -13.21 -0.86 4.85
N PHE A 29 -13.04 -2.17 4.72
CA PHE A 29 -11.98 -2.76 3.89
C PHE A 29 -12.12 -2.36 2.41
N ILE A 30 -13.35 -2.42 1.87
CA ILE A 30 -13.62 -1.97 0.51
C ILE A 30 -13.34 -0.48 0.36
N LYS A 31 -13.86 0.36 1.27
CA LYS A 31 -13.61 1.82 1.25
C LYS A 31 -12.12 2.15 1.25
N GLN A 32 -11.33 1.46 2.08
CA GLN A 32 -9.88 1.64 2.13
C GLN A 32 -9.20 1.22 0.82
N SER A 33 -9.65 0.12 0.22
CA SER A 33 -9.14 -0.36 -1.08
C SER A 33 -9.44 0.63 -2.21
N ILE A 34 -10.63 1.24 -2.20
CA ILE A 34 -11.01 2.30 -3.14
C ILE A 34 -10.15 3.56 -2.90
N ALA A 35 -9.89 3.91 -1.65
CA ALA A 35 -9.02 5.04 -1.33
C ALA A 35 -7.62 4.85 -1.93
N TRP A 36 -7.00 3.68 -1.76
CA TRP A 36 -5.70 3.38 -2.38
C TRP A 36 -5.73 3.45 -3.91
N TYR A 37 -6.83 3.05 -4.55
CA TYR A 37 -6.98 3.17 -6.00
C TYR A 37 -6.91 4.62 -6.49
N TYR A 38 -7.58 5.55 -5.80
CA TYR A 38 -7.55 6.95 -6.18
C TYR A 38 -6.26 7.65 -5.75
N LEU A 39 -5.70 7.27 -4.60
CA LEU A 39 -4.40 7.77 -4.17
C LEU A 39 -3.29 7.36 -5.14
N TYR A 40 -3.29 6.11 -5.63
CA TYR A 40 -2.35 5.67 -6.67
C TYR A 40 -2.42 6.57 -7.91
N GLN A 41 -3.61 6.85 -8.43
CA GLN A 41 -3.77 7.69 -9.63
C GLN A 41 -3.30 9.13 -9.39
N SER A 42 -3.59 9.68 -8.21
CA SER A 42 -3.12 11.01 -7.82
C SER A 42 -1.60 11.05 -7.75
N ASP A 43 -0.98 10.07 -7.09
CA ASP A 43 0.47 9.99 -6.94
C ASP A 43 1.17 9.67 -8.27
N GLU A 44 0.53 8.93 -9.19
CA GLU A 44 1.05 8.70 -10.55
C GLU A 44 1.13 10.00 -11.35
N GLN A 45 0.11 10.86 -11.27
CA GLN A 45 0.15 12.18 -11.90
C GLN A 45 1.29 13.02 -11.31
N LYS A 46 1.37 13.07 -9.98
CA LYS A 46 2.41 13.81 -9.27
C LYS A 46 3.82 13.28 -9.58
N PHE A 47 4.00 11.97 -9.65
CA PHE A 47 5.26 11.34 -10.04
C PHE A 47 5.71 11.82 -11.43
N ASN A 48 4.82 11.83 -12.41
CA ASN A 48 5.16 12.26 -13.77
C ASN A 48 5.61 13.73 -13.80
N GLU A 49 4.97 14.59 -13.02
CA GLU A 49 5.37 16.00 -12.88
C GLU A 49 6.74 16.13 -12.21
N LEU A 50 6.92 15.49 -11.06
CA LEU A 50 8.16 15.55 -10.28
C LEU A 50 9.34 14.91 -11.01
N TYR A 51 9.14 13.82 -11.73
CA TYR A 51 10.22 13.14 -12.46
C TYR A 51 10.75 14.03 -13.59
N ASN A 52 9.84 14.67 -14.34
CA ASN A 52 10.21 15.60 -15.39
C ASN A 52 10.91 16.85 -14.83
N LEU A 53 10.47 17.36 -13.68
CA LEU A 53 11.12 18.48 -13.00
C LEU A 53 12.51 18.09 -12.47
N SER A 54 12.63 16.92 -11.84
CA SER A 54 13.89 16.38 -11.32
C SER A 54 14.93 16.20 -12.42
N ALA A 55 14.51 15.71 -13.58
CA ALA A 55 15.37 15.61 -14.76
C ALA A 55 15.85 16.99 -15.25
N GLN A 56 14.99 18.01 -15.23
CA GLN A 56 15.36 19.39 -15.61
C GLN A 56 16.31 20.05 -14.60
N MET A 57 16.15 19.72 -13.33
CA MET A 57 16.94 20.28 -12.23
C MET A 57 18.24 19.52 -11.95
N ASN A 58 18.64 18.59 -12.84
CA ASN A 58 19.84 17.78 -12.72
C ASN A 58 19.93 16.98 -11.40
N VAL A 59 18.79 16.48 -10.91
CA VAL A 59 18.78 15.43 -9.87
C VAL A 59 19.61 14.25 -10.36
N SER A 60 20.32 13.59 -9.44
CA SER A 60 21.25 12.51 -9.80
C SER A 60 20.59 11.39 -10.60
N ASN A 61 21.32 10.82 -11.55
CA ASN A 61 20.82 9.71 -12.36
C ASN A 61 20.49 8.49 -11.51
N GLU A 62 21.22 8.28 -10.40
CA GLU A 62 20.96 7.22 -9.43
C GLU A 62 19.59 7.41 -8.77
N THR A 63 19.27 8.63 -8.32
CA THR A 63 17.95 8.96 -7.75
C THR A 63 16.84 8.78 -8.77
N LEU A 64 17.02 9.28 -10.01
CA LEU A 64 16.03 9.12 -11.08
C LEU A 64 15.80 7.64 -11.44
N ALA A 65 16.86 6.84 -11.51
CA ALA A 65 16.75 5.40 -11.77
C ALA A 65 15.98 4.68 -10.66
N LEU A 66 16.24 5.00 -9.39
CA LEU A 66 15.52 4.42 -8.26
C LEU A 66 14.03 4.83 -8.25
N ALA A 67 13.74 6.10 -8.54
CA ALA A 67 12.37 6.59 -8.65
C ALA A 67 11.61 5.86 -9.76
N MET A 68 12.25 5.61 -10.91
CA MET A 68 11.67 4.86 -12.02
C MET A 68 11.47 3.37 -11.69
N GLU A 69 12.37 2.76 -10.92
CA GLU A 69 12.21 1.38 -10.44
C GLU A 69 10.97 1.26 -9.53
N LEU A 70 10.81 2.18 -8.58
CA LEU A 70 9.63 2.25 -7.71
C LEU A 70 8.35 2.45 -8.52
N TYR A 71 8.36 3.35 -9.51
CA TYR A 71 7.25 3.54 -10.43
C TYR A 71 6.90 2.25 -11.19
N SER A 72 7.89 1.56 -11.74
CA SER A 72 7.69 0.31 -12.48
C SER A 72 7.07 -0.79 -11.60
N ASN A 73 7.53 -0.91 -10.34
CA ASN A 73 6.94 -1.81 -9.36
C ASN A 73 5.49 -1.42 -9.03
N ALA A 74 5.21 -0.12 -8.88
CA ALA A 74 3.87 0.40 -8.65
C ALA A 74 2.91 0.05 -9.80
N SER A 75 3.33 0.32 -11.05
CA SER A 75 2.53 0.01 -12.25
C SER A 75 2.30 -1.49 -12.44
N THR A 76 3.28 -2.32 -12.07
CA THR A 76 3.14 -3.78 -12.11
C THR A 76 2.06 -4.24 -11.13
N GLU A 77 2.11 -3.78 -9.88
CA GLU A 77 1.12 -4.12 -8.86
C GLU A 77 -0.26 -3.54 -9.20
N TYR A 78 -0.34 -2.32 -9.75
CA TYR A 78 -1.59 -1.73 -10.23
C TYR A 78 -2.22 -2.58 -11.34
N SER A 79 -1.41 -3.00 -12.31
CA SER A 79 -1.85 -3.86 -13.42
C SER A 79 -2.39 -5.20 -12.91
N GLN A 80 -1.75 -5.79 -11.88
CA GLN A 80 -2.26 -6.98 -11.22
C GLN A 80 -3.59 -6.72 -10.51
N ALA A 81 -3.71 -5.60 -9.79
CA ALA A 81 -4.92 -5.24 -9.05
C ALA A 81 -6.14 -5.17 -9.98
N ILE A 82 -6.04 -4.44 -11.08
CA ILE A 82 -7.18 -4.21 -11.98
C ILE A 82 -7.67 -5.49 -12.69
N THR A 83 -6.86 -6.57 -12.73
CA THR A 83 -7.35 -7.87 -13.20
C THR A 83 -8.48 -8.45 -12.32
N TYR A 84 -8.53 -8.06 -11.05
CA TYR A 84 -9.53 -8.49 -10.07
C TYR A 84 -10.76 -7.60 -10.00
N GLY A 85 -10.71 -6.44 -10.66
CA GLY A 85 -11.80 -5.49 -10.84
C GLY A 85 -11.38 -4.04 -10.58
N ILE A 86 -12.31 -3.12 -10.81
CA ILE A 86 -12.16 -1.68 -10.51
C ILE A 86 -13.28 -1.20 -9.57
N PRO A 87 -13.16 -0.03 -8.93
CA PRO A 87 -14.14 0.43 -7.94
C PRO A 87 -15.60 0.54 -8.37
N GLN A 88 -15.87 0.58 -9.66
CA GLN A 88 -17.22 0.68 -10.24
C GLN A 88 -17.87 -0.70 -10.44
N GLU A 89 -17.11 -1.79 -10.28
CA GLU A 89 -17.57 -3.16 -10.49
C GLU A 89 -18.14 -3.80 -9.22
N THR A 90 -18.84 -4.91 -9.40
CA THR A 90 -19.45 -5.67 -8.31
C THR A 90 -18.40 -6.17 -7.30
N GLN A 91 -18.64 -5.87 -6.03
CA GLN A 91 -17.74 -6.15 -4.92
C GLN A 91 -17.81 -7.60 -4.44
N THR A 92 -17.15 -8.49 -5.19
CA THR A 92 -17.03 -9.92 -4.86
C THR A 92 -15.81 -10.21 -3.99
N PHE A 93 -15.64 -11.47 -3.51
CA PHE A 93 -14.47 -11.90 -2.74
C PHE A 93 -13.12 -11.63 -3.43
N ARG A 94 -13.10 -11.44 -4.76
CA ARG A 94 -11.92 -11.02 -5.55
C ARG A 94 -11.32 -9.70 -5.06
N TRP A 95 -12.13 -8.87 -4.40
CA TRP A 95 -11.68 -7.60 -3.80
C TRP A 95 -10.64 -7.77 -2.70
N VAL A 96 -10.56 -8.95 -2.08
CA VAL A 96 -9.48 -9.25 -1.14
C VAL A 96 -8.12 -9.20 -1.84
N VAL A 97 -8.02 -9.79 -3.03
CA VAL A 97 -6.78 -9.83 -3.82
C VAL A 97 -6.52 -8.49 -4.50
N PHE A 98 -7.56 -7.83 -5.03
CA PHE A 98 -7.49 -6.44 -5.50
C PHE A 98 -6.82 -5.53 -4.45
N SER A 99 -7.31 -5.59 -3.22
CA SER A 99 -6.85 -4.75 -2.12
C SER A 99 -5.36 -4.92 -1.82
N VAL A 100 -4.85 -6.16 -1.88
CA VAL A 100 -3.42 -6.43 -1.66
C VAL A 100 -2.57 -5.75 -2.72
N HIS A 101 -2.92 -5.93 -4.00
CA HIS A 101 -2.16 -5.37 -5.10
C HIS A 101 -2.29 -3.85 -5.17
N ILE A 102 -3.49 -3.28 -5.01
CA ILE A 102 -3.68 -1.83 -5.09
C ILE A 102 -3.00 -1.10 -3.93
N ARG A 103 -2.96 -1.70 -2.73
CA ARG A 103 -2.21 -1.15 -1.60
C ARG A 103 -0.72 -1.09 -1.91
N LYS A 104 -0.15 -2.17 -2.46
CA LYS A 104 1.27 -2.20 -2.83
C LYS A 104 1.59 -1.19 -3.93
N ALA A 105 0.73 -1.10 -4.94
CA ALA A 105 0.85 -0.11 -6.00
C ALA A 105 0.93 1.30 -5.41
N TYR A 106 -0.02 1.65 -4.53
CA TYR A 106 -0.02 2.91 -3.79
C TYR A 106 1.28 3.12 -2.99
N LEU A 107 1.74 2.13 -2.21
CA LEU A 107 2.95 2.28 -1.42
C LEU A 107 4.20 2.55 -2.27
N TYR A 108 4.36 1.83 -3.39
CA TYR A 108 5.52 2.05 -4.27
C TYR A 108 5.46 3.42 -4.96
N ILE A 109 4.29 3.85 -5.45
CA ILE A 109 4.21 5.16 -6.10
C ILE A 109 4.42 6.30 -5.11
N SER A 110 3.90 6.19 -3.87
CA SER A 110 4.14 7.21 -2.84
C SER A 110 5.62 7.29 -2.47
N GLN A 111 6.33 6.16 -2.41
CA GLN A 111 7.79 6.15 -2.19
C GLN A 111 8.54 6.80 -3.35
N ALA A 112 8.11 6.59 -4.60
CA ALA A 112 8.71 7.24 -5.76
C ALA A 112 8.51 8.76 -5.72
N VAL A 113 7.31 9.21 -5.33
CA VAL A 113 6.98 10.63 -5.14
C VAL A 113 7.83 11.24 -4.03
N GLU A 114 7.87 10.61 -2.85
CA GLU A 114 8.62 11.09 -1.68
C GLU A 114 10.11 11.25 -2.00
N LEU A 115 10.70 10.24 -2.68
CA LEU A 115 12.10 10.28 -3.12
C LEU A 115 12.40 11.50 -4.01
N LEU A 116 11.50 11.83 -4.94
CA LEU A 116 11.68 12.96 -5.85
C LEU A 116 11.46 14.31 -5.14
N GLU A 117 10.48 14.40 -4.24
CA GLU A 117 10.27 15.58 -3.41
C GLU A 117 11.49 15.89 -2.54
N GLU A 118 12.03 14.87 -1.87
CA GLU A 118 13.25 15.00 -1.05
C GLU A 118 14.45 15.43 -1.89
N ALA A 119 14.59 14.92 -3.12
CA ALA A 119 15.67 15.27 -4.02
C ALA A 119 15.59 16.71 -4.56
N LEU A 120 14.37 17.24 -4.72
CA LEU A 120 14.12 18.59 -5.21
C LEU A 120 14.22 19.65 -4.10
N ALA A 121 13.89 19.32 -2.85
CA ALA A 121 13.83 20.29 -1.76
C ALA A 121 15.10 21.14 -1.54
N PRO A 122 16.34 20.62 -1.65
CA PRO A 122 17.56 21.44 -1.54
C PRO A 122 17.76 22.39 -2.72
N LEU A 123 17.30 22.00 -3.91
CA LEU A 123 17.49 22.72 -5.16
C LEU A 123 16.51 23.89 -5.29
N GLU A 124 15.30 23.77 -4.74
CA GLU A 124 14.31 24.87 -4.68
C GLU A 124 14.70 25.94 -3.66
N ASN A 125 15.39 25.54 -2.58
CA ASN A 125 15.80 26.45 -1.50
C ASN A 125 17.13 27.20 -1.79
N GLY A 126 17.73 27.01 -2.97
CA GLY A 126 18.95 27.72 -3.39
C GLY A 126 20.21 27.35 -2.58
N THR A 127 20.20 26.20 -1.90
CA THR A 127 21.33 25.70 -1.09
C THR A 127 22.01 24.51 -1.78
N ALA A 128 22.43 24.71 -3.02
CA ALA A 128 23.28 23.78 -3.76
C ALA A 128 24.75 24.23 -3.70
#